data_AF-A0A6L3EH05-F1
#
_entry.id   AF-A0A6L3EH05-F1
#
_cell.length_a   1.000
_cell.length_b   1.000
_cell.length_c   1.000
_cell.angle_alpha   90.00
_cell.angle_beta   90.00
_cell.angle_gamma   90.00
#
_symmetry.space_group_name_H-M   'P 1'
#
loop_
_entity.id
_entity.type
_entity.pdbx_description
1 polymer ?
#
loop_
_entity_poly.entity_id
_entity_poly.type
_entity_poly.pdbx_seq_one_letter_code
_entity_poly.pdbx_strand_id
1 'polypeptide(L)'
;MATTGHIPVLSREVVEALNLPCDGFLVDATFGRGGHSRLCLDRLGPDGRILAIDRDPAAVAYGRERFAGESRITVVRGRFSDLAALIAEHFPELPVNGVLLDLGVSSPQLDSAARGFSFGASGPLDMRMDPDDGPSAAEWLAEVDESELAWVIRTLGEERYARRIAAAIKSAAAAGTLETTADLARVVSAAAPTHERHKHPATRTFQAIRMHLNDELG
;
A
#
# COMPACT_ATOMS: atom_id res chain seq x y z
N MET A 1 -15.19 20.67 -17.12
CA MET A 1 -13.76 20.69 -16.77
C MET A 1 -13.32 19.24 -16.62
N ALA A 2 -12.37 18.78 -17.43
CA ALA A 2 -11.89 17.40 -17.34
C ALA A 2 -11.15 17.24 -16.00
N THR A 3 -11.73 16.48 -15.08
CA THR A 3 -11.01 16.02 -13.89
C THR A 3 -9.86 15.15 -14.39
N THR A 4 -8.63 15.63 -14.25
CA THR A 4 -7.42 14.83 -14.39
C THR A 4 -7.40 13.80 -13.26
N GLY A 5 -8.20 12.75 -13.42
CA GLY A 5 -8.26 11.61 -12.51
C GLY A 5 -7.07 10.68 -12.75
N HIS A 6 -6.58 10.07 -11.68
CA HIS A 6 -5.58 9.01 -11.74
C HIS A 6 -6.08 7.88 -12.66
N ILE A 7 -5.33 7.58 -13.72
CA ILE A 7 -5.60 6.44 -14.60
C ILE A 7 -4.96 5.20 -13.96
N PRO A 8 -5.72 4.13 -13.71
CA PRO A 8 -5.16 2.91 -13.13
C PRO A 8 -4.08 2.29 -14.02
N VAL A 9 -3.05 1.73 -13.40
CA VAL A 9 -1.97 1.03 -14.10
C VAL A 9 -2.56 -0.16 -14.86
N LEU A 10 -2.14 -0.32 -16.12
CA LEU A 10 -2.61 -1.41 -17.01
C LEU A 10 -4.15 -1.51 -17.10
N SER A 11 -4.83 -0.36 -17.05
CA SER A 11 -6.31 -0.28 -16.99
C SER A 11 -7.02 -1.10 -18.07
N ARG A 12 -6.52 -1.09 -19.31
CA ARG A 12 -7.12 -1.84 -20.42
C ARG A 12 -6.84 -3.33 -20.28
N GLU A 13 -5.58 -3.66 -20.05
CA GLU A 13 -5.06 -5.03 -19.98
C GLU A 13 -5.71 -5.80 -18.83
N VAL A 14 -5.91 -5.16 -17.67
CA VAL A 14 -6.59 -5.76 -16.52
C VAL A 14 -8.04 -6.12 -16.86
N VAL A 15 -8.80 -5.20 -17.45
CA VAL A 15 -10.21 -5.44 -17.80
C VAL A 15 -10.33 -6.53 -18.87
N GLU A 16 -9.45 -6.52 -19.87
CA GLU A 16 -9.43 -7.54 -20.92
C GLU A 16 -9.03 -8.92 -20.37
N ALA A 17 -8.05 -8.99 -19.47
CA ALA A 17 -7.59 -10.24 -18.87
C ALA A 17 -8.62 -10.85 -17.90
N LEU A 18 -9.32 -10.01 -17.12
CA LEU A 18 -10.37 -10.46 -16.22
C LEU A 18 -11.55 -11.07 -16.98
N ASN A 19 -11.87 -10.55 -18.17
CA ASN A 19 -12.91 -11.05 -19.08
C ASN A 19 -14.19 -11.52 -18.35
N LEU A 20 -14.69 -10.68 -17.45
CA LEU A 20 -15.80 -11.03 -16.57
C LEU A 20 -17.10 -11.23 -17.35
N PRO A 21 -17.93 -12.22 -16.99
CA PRO A 21 -19.30 -12.30 -17.48
C PRO A 21 -20.12 -11.10 -16.96
N CYS A 22 -21.20 -10.73 -17.65
CA CYS A 22 -21.99 -9.56 -17.28
C CYS A 22 -22.61 -9.67 -15.87
N ASP A 23 -22.94 -10.88 -15.42
CA ASP A 23 -23.43 -11.22 -14.09
C ASP A 23 -22.30 -11.67 -13.14
N GLY A 24 -21.04 -11.39 -13.50
CA GLY A 24 -19.88 -11.87 -12.78
C GLY A 24 -19.67 -11.21 -11.42
N PHE A 25 -19.05 -11.97 -10.51
CA PHE A 25 -18.58 -11.51 -9.22
C PHE A 25 -17.06 -11.32 -9.23
N LEU A 26 -16.62 -10.07 -9.05
CA LEU A 26 -15.22 -9.68 -8.92
C LEU A 26 -14.88 -9.38 -7.46
N VAL A 27 -13.69 -9.79 -7.03
CA VAL A 27 -13.09 -9.31 -5.80
C VAL A 27 -11.90 -8.41 -6.16
N ASP A 28 -12.03 -7.11 -5.87
CA ASP A 28 -10.95 -6.13 -5.96
C ASP A 28 -10.30 -6.03 -4.58
N ALA A 29 -9.16 -6.70 -4.38
CA ALA A 29 -8.56 -6.88 -3.06
C ALA A 29 -7.63 -5.72 -2.65
N THR A 30 -7.49 -4.71 -3.50
CA THR A 30 -6.60 -3.55 -3.34
C THR A 30 -7.30 -2.30 -3.87
N PHE A 31 -8.49 -2.01 -3.36
CA PHE A 31 -9.41 -1.04 -3.94
C PHE A 31 -8.78 0.34 -4.17
N GLY A 32 -8.03 0.87 -3.20
CA GLY A 32 -7.35 2.15 -3.25
C GLY A 32 -8.28 3.33 -3.55
N ARG A 33 -8.33 3.75 -4.81
CA ARG A 33 -9.22 4.82 -5.31
C ARG A 33 -10.34 4.33 -6.22
N GLY A 34 -10.54 3.02 -6.31
CA GLY A 34 -11.63 2.38 -7.04
C GLY A 34 -11.54 2.54 -8.55
N GLY A 35 -10.34 2.78 -9.07
CA GLY A 35 -10.14 3.00 -10.50
C GLY A 35 -10.43 1.75 -11.33
N HIS A 36 -9.82 0.61 -10.99
CA HIS A 36 -10.13 -0.67 -11.64
C HIS A 36 -11.55 -1.14 -11.34
N SER A 37 -12.01 -1.03 -10.09
CA SER A 37 -13.41 -1.27 -9.71
C SER A 37 -14.40 -0.52 -10.62
N ARG A 38 -14.16 0.78 -10.89
CA ARG A 38 -15.00 1.57 -11.79
C ARG A 38 -14.99 1.05 -13.23
N LEU A 39 -13.81 0.74 -13.76
CA LEU A 39 -13.67 0.19 -15.11
C LEU A 39 -14.36 -1.17 -15.25
N CYS A 40 -14.34 -2.01 -14.21
CA CYS A 40 -15.03 -3.29 -14.20
C CYS A 40 -16.56 -3.11 -14.09
N LEU A 41 -17.04 -2.17 -13.26
CA LEU A 41 -18.47 -1.82 -13.18
C LEU A 41 -19.07 -1.39 -14.52
N ASP A 42 -18.28 -0.72 -15.37
CA ASP A 42 -18.70 -0.30 -16.71
C ASP A 42 -18.88 -1.51 -17.68
N ARG A 43 -18.34 -2.68 -17.32
CA ARG A 43 -18.50 -3.95 -18.09
C ARG A 43 -19.54 -4.89 -17.50
N LEU A 44 -19.79 -4.79 -16.20
CA LEU A 44 -20.80 -5.60 -15.52
C LEU A 44 -22.22 -5.12 -15.88
N GLY A 45 -23.13 -6.08 -15.99
CA GLY A 45 -24.56 -5.86 -16.06
C GLY A 45 -25.17 -5.51 -14.70
N PRO A 46 -26.50 -5.42 -14.59
CA PRO A 46 -27.21 -5.09 -13.34
C PRO A 46 -27.01 -6.16 -12.24
N ASP A 47 -26.80 -7.42 -12.63
CA ASP A 47 -26.63 -8.54 -11.71
C ASP A 47 -25.18 -8.80 -11.32
N GLY A 48 -24.22 -8.12 -11.97
CA GLY A 48 -22.81 -8.22 -11.61
C GLY A 48 -22.53 -7.64 -10.22
N ARG A 49 -21.44 -8.13 -9.59
CA ARG A 49 -21.06 -7.75 -8.22
C ARG A 49 -19.56 -7.49 -8.12
N ILE A 50 -19.19 -6.54 -7.27
CA ILE A 50 -17.81 -6.28 -6.85
C ILE A 50 -17.75 -6.25 -5.32
N LEU A 51 -16.87 -7.05 -4.74
CA LEU A 51 -16.40 -6.88 -3.37
C LEU A 51 -15.06 -6.14 -3.43
N ALA A 52 -15.06 -4.89 -2.99
CA ALA A 52 -13.89 -4.02 -2.96
C ALA A 52 -13.32 -3.97 -1.53
N ILE A 53 -12.07 -4.38 -1.37
CA ILE A 53 -11.40 -4.52 -0.09
C ILE A 53 -10.21 -3.56 -0.05
N ASP A 54 -10.06 -2.84 1.05
CA ASP A 54 -8.82 -2.12 1.37
C ASP A 54 -8.61 -2.13 2.88
N ARG A 55 -7.36 -2.21 3.32
CA ARG A 55 -7.04 -2.07 4.74
C ARG A 55 -7.01 -0.62 5.19
N ASP A 56 -6.77 0.31 4.27
CA ASP A 56 -6.68 1.73 4.56
C ASP A 56 -8.09 2.31 4.81
N PRO A 57 -8.39 2.78 6.04
CA PRO A 57 -9.70 3.34 6.35
C PRO A 57 -10.05 4.56 5.49
N ALA A 58 -9.07 5.33 5.01
CA ALA A 58 -9.30 6.46 4.12
C ALA A 58 -9.67 6.03 2.69
N ALA A 59 -9.18 4.88 2.23
CA ALA A 59 -9.60 4.29 0.96
C ALA A 59 -11.05 3.79 1.04
N VAL A 60 -11.40 3.11 2.13
CA VAL A 60 -12.76 2.60 2.37
C VAL A 60 -13.77 3.73 2.49
N ALA A 61 -13.46 4.78 3.27
CA ALA A 61 -14.32 5.95 3.40
C ALA A 61 -14.57 6.62 2.04
N TYR A 62 -13.50 6.84 1.27
CA TYR A 62 -13.60 7.37 -0.09
C TYR A 62 -14.46 6.49 -0.99
N GLY A 63 -14.29 5.16 -0.95
CA GLY A 63 -15.07 4.25 -1.77
C GLY A 63 -16.56 4.26 -1.44
N ARG A 64 -16.90 4.23 -0.15
CA ARG A 64 -18.30 4.31 0.31
C ARG A 64 -18.99 5.59 -0.14
N GLU A 65 -18.30 6.73 -0.10
CA GLU A 65 -18.82 7.99 -0.61
C GLU A 65 -18.95 7.97 -2.15
N ARG A 66 -17.86 7.59 -2.83
CA ARG A 66 -17.74 7.57 -4.30
C ARG A 66 -18.79 6.69 -4.98
N PHE A 67 -19.21 5.60 -4.32
CA PHE A 67 -20.09 4.57 -4.83
C PHE A 67 -21.41 4.43 -4.05
N ALA A 68 -21.80 5.42 -3.26
CA ALA A 68 -22.99 5.36 -2.40
C ALA A 68 -24.31 5.00 -3.11
N GLY A 69 -24.42 5.25 -4.42
CA GLY A 69 -25.59 4.93 -5.24
C GLY A 69 -25.42 3.72 -6.18
N GLU A 70 -24.31 3.00 -6.08
CA GLU A 70 -24.01 1.84 -6.93
C GLU A 70 -24.22 0.55 -6.14
N SER A 71 -25.35 -0.13 -6.37
CA SER A 71 -25.71 -1.35 -5.63
C SER A 71 -24.85 -2.57 -5.98
N ARG A 72 -24.08 -2.50 -7.06
CA ARG A 72 -23.24 -3.61 -7.52
C ARG A 72 -21.90 -3.70 -6.79
N ILE A 73 -21.50 -2.70 -6.02
CA ILE A 73 -20.22 -2.69 -5.31
C ILE A 73 -20.42 -2.58 -3.79
N THR A 74 -19.73 -3.44 -3.06
CA THR A 74 -19.63 -3.38 -1.60
C THR A 74 -18.19 -3.07 -1.21
N VAL A 75 -17.96 -1.95 -0.54
CA VAL A 75 -16.63 -1.52 -0.09
C VAL A 75 -16.44 -1.83 1.40
N VAL A 76 -15.44 -2.64 1.71
CA VAL A 76 -15.18 -3.18 3.05
C VAL A 76 -13.75 -2.89 3.49
N ARG A 77 -13.58 -2.67 4.80
CA ARG A 77 -12.25 -2.59 5.41
C ARG A 77 -11.78 -4.00 5.72
N GLY A 78 -10.61 -4.37 5.25
CA GLY A 78 -10.04 -5.69 5.50
C GLY A 78 -8.70 -5.87 4.81
N ARG A 79 -7.97 -6.93 5.18
CA ARG A 79 -6.74 -7.32 4.49
C ARG A 79 -7.08 -8.31 3.39
N PHE A 80 -6.35 -8.27 2.27
CA PHE A 80 -6.52 -9.27 1.23
C PHE A 80 -6.13 -10.68 1.69
N SER A 81 -5.34 -10.83 2.77
CA SER A 81 -5.07 -12.12 3.42
C SER A 81 -6.34 -12.81 3.92
N ASP A 82 -7.38 -12.02 4.21
CA ASP A 82 -8.65 -12.48 4.78
C ASP A 82 -9.73 -12.68 3.68
N LEU A 83 -9.32 -12.74 2.40
CA LEU A 83 -10.21 -12.78 1.24
C LEU A 83 -11.34 -13.80 1.40
N ALA A 84 -11.01 -15.04 1.79
CA ALA A 84 -11.97 -16.12 1.92
C ALA A 84 -13.02 -15.84 3.00
N ALA A 85 -12.61 -15.27 4.14
CA ALA A 85 -13.53 -14.90 5.22
C ALA A 85 -14.45 -13.75 4.79
N LEU A 86 -13.89 -12.72 4.14
CA LEU A 86 -14.64 -11.56 3.65
C LEU A 86 -15.64 -11.95 2.55
N ILE A 87 -15.27 -12.86 1.64
CA ILE A 87 -16.20 -13.40 0.64
C ILE A 87 -17.35 -14.16 1.32
N ALA A 88 -17.04 -15.04 2.28
CA ALA A 88 -18.04 -15.81 3.00
C ALA A 88 -18.99 -14.92 3.84
N GLU A 89 -18.49 -13.82 4.39
CA GLU A 89 -19.30 -12.87 5.16
C GLU A 89 -20.29 -12.09 4.26
N HIS A 90 -19.83 -11.62 3.11
CA HIS A 90 -20.60 -10.68 2.29
C HIS A 90 -21.37 -11.34 1.14
N PHE A 91 -20.82 -12.39 0.54
CA PHE A 91 -21.35 -13.03 -0.67
C PHE A 91 -21.14 -14.55 -0.67
N PRO A 92 -21.62 -15.28 0.36
CA PRO A 92 -21.32 -16.72 0.55
C PRO A 92 -21.78 -17.61 -0.62
N GLU A 93 -22.83 -17.20 -1.33
CA GLU A 93 -23.46 -18.00 -2.39
C GLU A 93 -22.97 -17.65 -3.80
N LEU A 94 -22.14 -16.61 -3.97
CA LEU A 94 -21.70 -16.16 -5.29
C LEU A 94 -20.36 -16.81 -5.68
N PRO A 95 -20.29 -17.47 -6.86
CA PRO A 95 -19.01 -17.98 -7.36
C PRO A 95 -18.12 -16.80 -7.77
N VAL A 96 -16.88 -16.77 -7.28
CA VAL A 96 -15.91 -15.75 -7.68
C VAL A 96 -15.48 -15.98 -9.13
N ASN A 97 -15.70 -14.98 -9.99
CA ASN A 97 -15.32 -15.02 -11.40
C ASN A 97 -13.97 -14.34 -11.67
N GLY A 98 -13.53 -13.45 -10.78
CA GLY A 98 -12.23 -12.81 -10.89
C GLY A 98 -11.74 -12.27 -9.56
N VAL A 99 -10.42 -12.23 -9.39
CA VAL A 99 -9.75 -11.57 -8.27
C VAL A 99 -8.70 -10.63 -8.84
N LEU A 100 -8.70 -9.38 -8.39
CA LEU A 100 -7.75 -8.35 -8.77
C LEU A 100 -6.90 -7.95 -7.56
N LEU A 101 -5.58 -7.91 -7.77
CA LEU A 101 -4.61 -7.33 -6.84
C LEU A 101 -3.69 -6.39 -7.63
N ASP A 102 -3.79 -5.09 -7.34
CA ASP A 102 -2.88 -4.03 -7.75
C ASP A 102 -1.95 -3.71 -6.56
N LEU A 103 -0.88 -4.50 -6.45
CA LEU A 103 0.00 -4.48 -5.29
C LEU A 103 0.88 -3.22 -5.27
N GLY A 104 0.92 -2.58 -4.11
CA GLY A 104 1.78 -1.43 -3.85
C GLY A 104 1.12 -0.43 -2.92
N VAL A 105 1.49 0.83 -3.12
CA VAL A 105 0.94 1.97 -2.38
C VAL A 105 0.06 2.80 -3.29
N SER A 106 -1.03 3.32 -2.75
CA SER A 106 -1.90 4.23 -3.48
C SER A 106 -1.29 5.63 -3.56
N SER A 107 -1.62 6.41 -4.60
CA SER A 107 -1.18 7.81 -4.71
C SER A 107 -1.49 8.63 -3.45
N PRO A 108 -2.69 8.55 -2.83
CA PRO A 108 -2.97 9.24 -1.57
C PRO A 108 -2.00 8.94 -0.43
N GLN A 109 -1.48 7.72 -0.35
CA GLN A 109 -0.48 7.34 0.66
C GLN A 109 0.88 8.00 0.37
N LEU A 110 1.25 8.14 -0.90
CA LEU A 110 2.49 8.80 -1.33
C LEU A 110 2.41 10.33 -1.31
N ASP A 111 1.28 10.89 -1.71
CA ASP A 111 1.05 12.32 -1.88
C ASP A 111 0.78 13.02 -0.54
N SER A 112 0.25 12.29 0.45
CA SER A 112 0.04 12.80 1.80
C SER A 112 1.30 12.63 2.64
N ALA A 113 2.03 13.73 2.86
CA ALA A 113 3.21 13.74 3.74
C ALA A 113 2.89 13.20 5.15
N ALA A 114 1.68 13.45 5.66
CA ALA A 114 1.23 12.97 6.96
C ALA A 114 1.19 11.43 7.08
N ARG A 115 1.18 10.70 5.97
CA ARG A 115 1.21 9.22 5.95
C ARG A 115 2.62 8.64 6.01
N GLY A 116 3.65 9.44 5.77
CA GLY A 116 5.04 9.02 5.97
C GLY A 116 5.60 8.03 4.95
N PHE A 117 4.91 7.72 3.84
CA PHE A 117 5.40 6.76 2.83
C PHE A 117 6.46 7.34 1.89
N SER A 118 6.60 8.66 1.85
CA SER A 118 7.47 9.37 0.92
C SER A 118 8.45 10.29 1.66
N PHE A 119 9.61 10.50 1.05
CA PHE A 119 10.61 11.49 1.47
C PHE A 119 10.65 12.71 0.54
N GLY A 120 9.72 12.82 -0.43
CA GLY A 120 9.60 14.01 -1.28
C GLY A 120 9.06 15.21 -0.51
N ALA A 121 8.07 14.99 0.35
CA ALA A 121 7.59 15.95 1.34
C ALA A 121 7.84 15.38 2.73
N SER A 122 8.39 16.20 3.64
CA SER A 122 8.68 15.76 5.00
C SER A 122 7.40 15.55 5.80
N GLY A 123 7.33 14.45 6.53
CA GLY A 123 6.24 14.12 7.43
C GLY A 123 6.68 13.12 8.51
N PRO A 124 5.75 12.67 9.38
CA PRO A 124 6.06 11.72 10.43
C PRO A 124 6.49 10.36 9.85
N LEU A 125 7.30 9.61 10.59
CA LEU A 125 7.65 8.23 10.27
C LEU A 125 6.49 7.29 10.65
N ASP A 126 5.44 7.24 9.81
CA ASP A 126 4.30 6.32 10.02
C ASP A 126 4.42 5.06 9.14
N MET A 127 4.22 5.19 7.83
CA MET A 127 4.29 4.10 6.84
C MET A 127 3.27 2.97 7.00
N ARG A 128 2.29 3.06 7.90
CA ARG A 128 1.19 2.08 7.99
C ARG A 128 0.12 2.38 6.96
N MET A 129 -0.28 1.34 6.22
CA MET A 129 -1.42 1.39 5.29
C MET A 129 -2.73 1.53 6.08
N ASP A 130 -2.80 0.83 7.22
CA ASP A 130 -3.85 1.00 8.22
C ASP A 130 -3.25 1.68 9.48
N PRO A 131 -3.50 2.99 9.70
CA PRO A 131 -2.94 3.71 10.84
C PRO A 131 -3.44 3.25 12.22
N ASP A 132 -4.50 2.44 12.29
CA ASP A 132 -5.03 1.92 13.56
C ASP A 132 -4.39 0.58 13.95
N ASP A 133 -3.48 0.05 13.15
CA ASP A 133 -2.98 -1.32 13.23
C ASP A 133 -1.45 -1.37 13.25
N GLY A 134 -0.90 -1.98 14.31
CA GLY A 134 0.55 -2.13 14.49
C GLY A 134 1.31 -0.82 14.80
N PRO A 135 2.63 -0.93 15.07
CA PRO A 135 3.48 0.21 15.37
C PRO A 135 3.76 1.04 14.11
N SER A 136 3.86 2.35 14.28
CA SER A 136 4.42 3.25 13.26
C SER A 136 5.90 2.94 12.99
N ALA A 137 6.43 3.42 11.87
CA ALA A 137 7.85 3.32 11.57
C ALA A 137 8.73 3.97 12.65
N ALA A 138 8.31 5.08 13.24
CA ALA A 138 9.02 5.72 14.36
C ALA A 138 9.14 4.77 15.56
N GLU A 139 8.01 4.20 16.00
CA GLU A 139 7.96 3.30 17.15
C GLU A 139 8.76 2.02 16.89
N TRP A 140 8.59 1.42 15.72
CA TRP A 140 9.32 0.21 15.35
C TRP A 140 10.84 0.47 15.25
N LEU A 141 11.27 1.57 14.64
CA LEU A 141 12.70 1.90 14.53
C LEU A 141 13.36 2.20 15.89
N ALA A 142 12.60 2.70 16.86
CA ALA A 142 13.08 2.91 18.22
C ALA A 142 13.43 1.57 18.89
N GLU A 143 12.55 0.57 18.76
CA GLU A 143 12.63 -0.70 19.49
C GLU A 143 13.43 -1.79 18.76
N VAL A 144 13.37 -1.87 17.43
CA VAL A 144 13.97 -2.97 16.65
C VAL A 144 15.49 -3.06 16.84
N ASP A 145 16.02 -4.27 16.94
CA ASP A 145 17.46 -4.50 17.00
C ASP A 145 18.15 -4.17 15.67
N GLU A 146 19.42 -3.74 15.73
CA GLU A 146 20.19 -3.39 14.53
C GLU A 146 20.29 -4.56 13.54
N SER A 147 20.45 -5.79 14.04
CA SER A 147 20.56 -7.00 13.23
C SER A 147 19.27 -7.32 12.47
N GLU A 148 18.12 -7.16 13.14
CA GLU A 148 16.80 -7.34 12.54
C GLU A 148 16.51 -6.25 11.51
N LEU A 149 16.78 -4.98 11.84
CA LEU A 149 16.66 -3.87 10.90
C LEU A 149 17.54 -4.08 9.65
N ALA A 150 18.78 -4.53 9.83
CA ALA A 150 19.66 -4.86 8.73
C ALA A 150 19.14 -6.05 7.89
N TRP A 151 18.50 -7.03 8.52
CA TRP A 151 17.85 -8.12 7.81
C TRP A 151 16.66 -7.63 6.98
N VAL A 152 15.77 -6.82 7.56
CA VAL A 152 14.62 -6.21 6.85
C VAL A 152 15.09 -5.42 5.63
N ILE A 153 16.06 -4.51 5.81
CA ILE A 153 16.57 -3.65 4.72
C ILE A 153 17.24 -4.49 3.63
N ARG A 154 17.94 -5.57 3.99
CA ARG A 154 18.58 -6.47 3.03
C ARG A 154 17.56 -7.30 2.26
N THR A 155 16.64 -7.94 2.97
CA THR A 155 15.76 -8.98 2.43
C THR A 155 14.60 -8.36 1.66
N LEU A 156 13.93 -7.36 2.23
CA LEU A 156 12.77 -6.73 1.61
C LEU A 156 13.15 -5.57 0.69
N GLY A 157 14.24 -4.86 1.01
CA GLY A 157 14.72 -3.73 0.22
C GLY A 157 15.76 -4.09 -0.85
N GLU A 158 16.29 -5.31 -0.82
CA GLU A 158 17.41 -5.74 -1.68
C GLU A 158 18.63 -4.80 -1.58
N GLU A 159 18.88 -4.23 -0.40
CA GLU A 159 19.91 -3.22 -0.20
C GLU A 159 21.24 -3.81 0.29
N ARG A 160 22.28 -3.68 -0.53
CA ARG A 160 23.63 -4.20 -0.23
C ARG A 160 24.27 -3.56 1.00
N TYR A 161 23.97 -2.29 1.29
CA TYR A 161 24.51 -1.55 2.42
C TYR A 161 23.68 -1.69 3.70
N ALA A 162 22.77 -2.67 3.76
CA ALA A 162 21.80 -2.82 4.84
C ALA A 162 22.39 -2.71 6.26
N ARG A 163 23.52 -3.38 6.55
CA ARG A 163 24.15 -3.28 7.89
C ARG A 163 24.61 -1.86 8.22
N ARG A 164 25.22 -1.17 7.26
CA ARG A 164 25.72 0.19 7.45
C ARG A 164 24.57 1.19 7.60
N ILE A 165 23.49 0.99 6.85
CA ILE A 165 22.28 1.79 6.94
C ILE A 165 21.59 1.55 8.29
N ALA A 166 21.42 0.30 8.72
CA ALA A 166 20.82 -0.05 10.00
C ALA A 166 21.59 0.59 11.18
N ALA A 167 22.92 0.45 11.21
CA ALA A 167 23.76 1.08 12.23
C ALA A 167 23.58 2.61 12.28
N ALA A 168 23.53 3.26 11.10
CA ALA A 168 23.32 4.72 11.02
C ALA A 168 21.92 5.13 11.51
N ILE A 169 20.88 4.36 11.17
CA ILE A 169 19.51 4.59 11.64
C ILE A 169 19.43 4.44 13.16
N LYS A 170 19.97 3.35 13.73
CA LYS A 170 19.96 3.15 15.19
C LYS A 170 20.76 4.23 15.92
N SER A 171 21.90 4.65 15.37
CA SER A 171 22.65 5.78 15.94
C SER A 171 21.87 7.09 15.91
N ALA A 172 21.15 7.39 14.82
CA ALA A 172 20.34 8.60 14.71
C ALA A 172 19.12 8.57 15.65
N ALA A 173 18.48 7.40 15.78
CA ALA A 173 17.37 7.17 16.71
C ALA A 173 17.81 7.34 18.18
N ALA A 174 18.94 6.73 18.58
CA ALA A 174 19.51 6.87 19.92
C ALA A 174 19.91 8.31 20.26
N ALA A 175 20.27 9.11 19.25
CA ALA A 175 20.57 10.53 19.40
C ALA A 175 19.33 11.43 19.38
N GLY A 176 18.11 10.91 19.16
CA GLY A 176 16.89 11.70 19.06
C GLY A 176 16.83 12.58 17.80
N THR A 177 17.46 12.17 16.71
CA THR A 177 17.57 12.95 15.46
C THR A 177 16.84 12.31 14.28
N LEU A 178 15.93 11.38 14.58
CA LEU A 178 15.17 10.59 13.61
C LEU A 178 13.67 10.76 13.87
N GLU A 179 13.12 11.91 13.49
CA GLU A 179 11.72 12.26 13.75
C GLU A 179 10.86 12.21 12.48
N THR A 180 11.48 12.47 11.32
CA THR A 180 10.75 12.66 10.06
C THR A 180 11.24 11.75 8.94
N THR A 181 10.44 11.62 7.88
CA THR A 181 10.85 10.96 6.64
C THR A 181 12.08 11.62 6.01
N ALA A 182 12.23 12.95 6.13
CA ALA A 182 13.42 13.65 5.66
C ALA A 182 14.68 13.27 6.44
N ASP A 183 14.57 13.07 7.76
CA ASP A 183 15.69 12.60 8.58
C ASP A 183 16.13 11.19 8.21
N LEU A 184 15.17 10.28 8.08
CA LEU A 184 15.46 8.91 7.66
C LEU A 184 16.14 8.90 6.28
N ALA A 185 15.62 9.68 5.33
CA ALA A 185 16.20 9.78 3.99
C ALA A 185 17.64 10.34 4.01
N ARG A 186 17.90 11.37 4.83
CA ARG A 186 19.25 11.94 5.03
C ARG A 186 20.21 10.92 5.62
N VAL A 187 19.80 10.21 6.68
CA VAL A 187 20.61 9.18 7.35
C VAL A 187 20.97 8.05 6.38
N VAL A 188 19.99 7.54 5.64
CA VAL A 188 20.19 6.47 4.66
C VAL A 188 21.13 6.93 3.54
N SER A 189 20.93 8.13 2.99
CA SER A 189 21.78 8.68 1.92
C SER A 189 23.22 8.89 2.36
N ALA A 190 23.47 9.33 3.59
CA ALA A 190 24.83 9.45 4.13
C ALA A 190 25.49 8.08 4.38
N ALA A 191 24.68 7.06 4.68
CA ALA A 191 25.15 5.71 4.94
C ALA A 191 25.44 4.90 3.66
N ALA A 192 24.80 5.20 2.52
CA ALA A 192 24.95 4.48 1.26
C ALA A 192 26.01 5.12 0.34
N PRO A 193 27.23 4.53 0.18
CA PRO A 193 28.33 5.16 -0.57
C PRO A 193 28.06 5.33 -2.06
N THR A 194 27.29 4.41 -2.66
CA THR A 194 26.90 4.48 -4.07
C THR A 194 25.47 4.01 -4.23
N HIS A 195 24.75 4.52 -5.23
CA HIS A 195 23.36 4.20 -5.49
C HIS A 195 23.11 4.04 -6.98
N GLU A 196 21.98 3.44 -7.33
CA GLU A 196 21.57 3.32 -8.73
C GLU A 196 21.28 4.68 -9.32
N ARG A 197 21.82 4.91 -10.53
CA ARG A 197 21.57 6.15 -11.27
C ARG A 197 20.06 6.28 -11.48
N HIS A 198 19.49 7.43 -11.13
CA HIS A 198 18.06 7.77 -11.18
C HIS A 198 17.18 7.23 -10.04
N LYS A 199 17.72 6.54 -9.04
CA LYS A 199 16.97 6.13 -7.84
C LYS A 199 17.53 6.81 -6.60
N HIS A 200 16.67 7.42 -5.80
CA HIS A 200 17.12 8.02 -4.55
C HIS A 200 17.66 6.92 -3.60
N PRO A 201 18.79 7.14 -2.90
CA PRO A 201 19.39 6.10 -2.04
C PRO A 201 18.42 5.52 -0.99
N ALA A 202 17.52 6.34 -0.47
CA ALA A 202 16.56 5.93 0.55
C ALA A 202 15.38 5.07 0.03
N THR A 203 15.15 4.98 -1.28
CA THR A 203 13.97 4.28 -1.83
C THR A 203 13.87 2.83 -1.36
N ARG A 204 14.98 2.10 -1.36
CA ARG A 204 15.01 0.69 -0.94
C ARG A 204 14.72 0.52 0.56
N THR A 205 15.27 1.39 1.39
CA THR A 205 15.03 1.34 2.84
C THR A 205 13.58 1.68 3.17
N PHE A 206 13.01 2.71 2.56
CA PHE A 206 11.59 3.05 2.73
C PHE A 206 10.67 1.90 2.29
N GLN A 207 10.97 1.29 1.14
CA GLN A 207 10.25 0.11 0.66
C GLN A 207 10.34 -1.05 1.66
N ALA A 208 11.53 -1.36 2.16
CA ALA A 208 11.73 -2.46 3.11
C ALA A 208 10.95 -2.25 4.41
N ILE A 209 11.03 -1.06 5.00
CA ILE A 209 10.35 -0.73 6.26
C ILE A 209 8.84 -0.79 6.06
N ARG A 210 8.33 -0.20 4.98
CA ARG A 210 6.92 -0.27 4.61
C ARG A 210 6.45 -1.71 4.48
N MET A 211 7.15 -2.53 3.68
CA MET A 211 6.79 -3.93 3.46
C MET A 211 6.76 -4.72 4.76
N HIS A 212 7.71 -4.46 5.67
CA HIS A 212 7.77 -5.11 6.96
C HIS A 212 6.60 -4.71 7.88
N LEU A 213 6.36 -3.40 8.06
CA LEU A 213 5.30 -2.90 8.95
C LEU A 213 3.91 -3.31 8.49
N ASN A 214 3.72 -3.45 7.19
CA ASN A 214 2.44 -3.81 6.61
C ASN A 214 2.30 -5.32 6.33
N ASP A 215 3.30 -6.13 6.67
CA ASP A 215 3.31 -7.56 6.41
C ASP A 215 2.93 -7.91 4.95
N GLU A 216 3.57 -7.23 3.99
CA GLU A 216 3.16 -7.30 2.58
C GLU A 216 3.47 -8.65 1.91
N LEU A 217 4.34 -9.48 2.51
CA LEU A 217 4.75 -10.78 1.94
C LEU A 217 4.27 -12.00 2.72
N GLY A 218 3.72 -11.83 3.93
CA GLY A 218 3.14 -12.91 4.77
C GLY A 218 4.14 -13.71 5.60
#